data_AF-A0A1F3M225-F1
#
_entry.id   AF-A0A1F3M225-F1
#
_cell.length_a   1.000
_cell.length_b   1.000
_cell.length_c   1.000
_cell.angle_alpha   90.00
_cell.angle_beta   90.00
_cell.angle_gamma   90.00
#
_symmetry.space_group_name_H-M   'P 1'
#
loop_
_entity.id
_entity.type
_entity.pdbx_description
1 polymer ?
#
loop_
_entity_poly.entity_id
_entity_poly.type
_entity_poly.pdbx_seq_one_letter_code
_entity_poly.pdbx_strand_id
1 'polypeptide(L)'
;MKLNAQVPPHLDPNWELVSSKSDEFNSSGLNPALWDKAYSGCGWGWGFGSNLDSSNVIMENGYLKLRLNKSDSIISVGQIRSKNSDYNYGYFEISAKILDPGNYKNGIPCATGVWPSFWTYWVDYARYKCYHDEIDIVETLYDKCEDVHIMSGGVHDKIPESLDTCASGCQGVKVFSVEHKHSNPLFEAEHKYAAEWLRDRVILYFDDQPVGAYFGDGVPKHLQYVVLSMQVNNKWIDFDETIKMPQDMKVDYFRYYKLIDRYCEKDAHIKNNSQLNRFKFGTRRNIAIGTGTGSISLSAGDVKTFRASNEITVNGDFSVPLGAELNLIPTRSQ
;
A
#
# COMPACT_ATOMS: atom_id res chain seq x y z
N MET A 1 -16.84 -8.97 -15.15
CA MET A 1 -17.11 -7.74 -14.36
C MET A 1 -15.76 -7.04 -14.24
N LYS A 2 -15.54 -5.93 -14.95
CA LYS A 2 -14.31 -5.15 -14.72
C LYS A 2 -14.42 -4.60 -13.31
N LEU A 3 -13.39 -4.78 -12.48
CA LEU A 3 -13.25 -4.02 -11.25
C LEU A 3 -13.30 -2.56 -11.70
N ASN A 4 -14.42 -1.85 -11.46
CA ASN A 4 -14.50 -0.45 -11.83
C ASN A 4 -13.48 0.28 -10.95
N ALA A 5 -12.46 0.79 -11.63
CA ALA A 5 -11.21 1.26 -11.06
C ALA A 5 -11.52 2.30 -10.01
N GLN A 6 -11.19 1.94 -8.79
CA GLN A 6 -11.06 2.95 -7.77
C GLN A 6 -9.86 3.82 -8.12
N VAL A 7 -10.05 5.10 -7.82
CA VAL A 7 -9.25 6.17 -8.38
C VAL A 7 -8.22 6.58 -7.34
N PRO A 8 -6.92 6.55 -7.66
CA PRO A 8 -5.87 6.99 -6.73
C PRO A 8 -6.10 8.42 -6.22
N PRO A 9 -5.56 8.78 -5.04
CA PRO A 9 -5.85 10.06 -4.39
C PRO A 9 -5.62 11.30 -5.25
N HIS A 10 -4.63 11.28 -6.15
CA HIS A 10 -4.35 12.42 -7.03
C HIS A 10 -5.43 12.65 -8.11
N LEU A 11 -6.31 11.67 -8.35
CA LEU A 11 -7.45 11.73 -9.26
C LEU A 11 -8.80 11.68 -8.52
N ASP A 12 -8.79 11.37 -7.22
CA ASP A 12 -9.98 11.29 -6.36
C ASP A 12 -9.96 12.38 -5.27
N PRO A 13 -10.69 13.49 -5.46
CA PRO A 13 -10.71 14.62 -4.52
C PRO A 13 -11.42 14.31 -3.19
N ASN A 14 -11.90 13.08 -2.97
CA ASN A 14 -12.44 12.65 -1.68
C ASN A 14 -11.34 12.26 -0.68
N TRP A 15 -10.07 12.24 -1.10
CA TRP A 15 -8.91 11.97 -0.24
C TRP A 15 -8.24 13.25 0.22
N GLU A 16 -7.74 13.25 1.45
CA GLU A 16 -6.85 14.28 1.98
C GLU A 16 -5.55 13.64 2.46
N LEU A 17 -4.41 14.24 2.06
CA LEU A 17 -3.10 13.83 2.53
C LEU A 17 -2.97 14.14 4.02
N VAL A 18 -2.56 13.15 4.82
CA VAL A 18 -2.26 13.35 6.24
C VAL A 18 -0.75 13.58 6.36
N SER A 19 -0.32 14.82 6.18
CA SER A 19 1.11 15.18 6.16
C SER A 19 1.84 14.83 7.47
N SER A 20 1.14 14.80 8.61
CA SER A 20 1.71 14.38 9.90
C SER A 20 1.94 12.86 10.01
N LYS A 21 1.57 12.09 8.98
CA LYS A 21 1.76 10.64 8.85
C LYS A 21 2.36 10.26 7.49
N SER A 22 2.91 11.24 6.78
CA SER A 22 3.54 11.07 5.47
C SER A 22 4.98 11.57 5.56
N ASP A 23 5.85 11.06 4.72
CA ASP A 23 7.25 11.45 4.68
C ASP A 23 7.73 11.52 3.23
N GLU A 24 8.19 12.69 2.81
CA GLU A 24 8.76 12.92 1.47
C GLU A 24 10.27 12.70 1.46
N PHE A 25 10.86 12.25 2.57
CA PHE A 25 12.27 11.87 2.70
C PHE A 25 13.31 12.93 2.27
N ASN A 26 12.89 14.19 2.17
CA ASN A 26 13.70 15.33 1.76
C ASN A 26 14.64 15.88 2.86
N SER A 27 14.50 15.41 4.10
CA SER A 27 15.38 15.81 5.21
C SER A 27 16.71 15.05 5.18
N SER A 28 17.75 15.65 5.77
CA SER A 28 19.08 15.02 5.87
C SER A 28 19.14 13.79 6.78
N GLY A 29 18.06 13.49 7.51
CA GLY A 29 17.94 12.36 8.41
C GLY A 29 16.49 11.87 8.48
N LEU A 30 16.32 10.61 8.89
CA LEU A 30 15.01 9.99 9.05
C LEU A 30 14.22 10.71 10.15
N ASN A 31 12.95 10.99 9.91
CA ASN A 31 12.09 11.67 10.88
C ASN A 31 11.81 10.77 12.11
N PRO A 32 12.37 11.07 13.30
CA PRO A 32 12.24 10.20 14.47
C PRO A 32 10.86 10.29 15.13
N ALA A 33 10.02 11.26 14.76
CA ALA A 33 8.63 11.33 15.20
C ALA A 33 7.74 10.35 14.42
N LEU A 34 8.15 9.98 13.20
CA LEU A 34 7.39 9.07 12.34
C LEU A 34 7.94 7.65 12.36
N TRP A 35 9.26 7.48 12.45
CA TRP A 35 9.90 6.20 12.16
C TRP A 35 10.87 5.76 13.25
N ASP A 36 10.88 4.45 13.50
CA ASP A 36 11.96 3.74 14.16
C ASP A 36 12.81 2.99 13.14
N LYS A 37 14.12 2.91 13.38
CA LYS A 37 15.03 2.06 12.63
C LYS A 37 15.11 0.69 13.31
N ALA A 38 15.07 -0.37 12.52
CA ALA A 38 15.36 -1.71 13.01
C ALA A 38 16.85 -1.84 13.35
N TYR A 39 17.16 -2.63 14.37
CA TYR A 39 18.52 -3.01 14.75
C TYR A 39 18.50 -4.40 15.39
N SER A 40 19.63 -5.09 15.37
CA SER A 40 19.74 -6.43 15.95
C SER A 40 19.33 -6.41 17.44
N GLY A 41 18.30 -7.18 17.78
CA GLY A 41 17.74 -7.26 19.14
C GLY A 41 16.64 -6.24 19.47
N CYS A 42 16.13 -5.45 18.51
CA CYS A 42 15.04 -4.50 18.79
C CYS A 42 13.67 -5.15 19.07
N GLY A 43 13.58 -6.48 18.98
CA GLY A 43 12.35 -7.25 19.27
C GLY A 43 11.28 -7.17 18.17
N TRP A 44 11.59 -6.52 17.05
CA TRP A 44 10.80 -6.48 15.83
C TRP A 44 11.76 -6.39 14.63
N GLY A 45 11.26 -6.60 13.42
CA GLY A 45 12.09 -6.72 12.23
C GLY A 45 12.03 -8.13 11.67
N TRP A 46 12.05 -8.20 10.36
CA TRP A 46 11.67 -9.40 9.62
C TRP A 46 12.74 -9.77 8.59
N GLY A 47 12.59 -10.93 7.97
CA GLY A 47 13.60 -11.50 7.07
C GLY A 47 14.34 -12.64 7.74
N PHE A 48 14.21 -13.84 7.16
CA PHE A 48 14.85 -15.03 7.69
C PHE A 48 16.35 -14.97 7.42
N GLY A 49 17.11 -14.61 8.46
CA GLY A 49 18.57 -14.53 8.51
C GLY A 49 19.19 -13.25 7.93
N SER A 50 18.41 -12.17 7.89
CA SER A 50 18.94 -10.83 7.69
C SER A 50 19.57 -10.30 8.99
N ASN A 51 20.77 -9.71 8.94
CA ASN A 51 21.27 -8.93 10.08
C ASN A 51 20.74 -7.50 10.00
N LEU A 52 19.96 -7.09 11.00
CA LEU A 52 19.39 -5.75 11.04
C LEU A 52 20.46 -4.74 11.47
N ASP A 53 20.74 -3.78 10.60
CA ASP A 53 21.72 -2.73 10.82
C ASP A 53 21.11 -1.36 10.51
N SER A 54 21.02 -0.51 11.53
CA SER A 54 20.41 0.82 11.40
C SER A 54 21.24 1.78 10.55
N SER A 55 22.52 1.48 10.29
CA SER A 55 23.37 2.21 9.36
C SER A 55 23.01 1.97 7.89
N ASN A 56 22.30 0.86 7.59
CA ASN A 56 21.73 0.58 6.27
C ASN A 56 20.40 1.32 6.01
N VAL A 57 19.96 2.19 6.93
CA VAL A 57 18.86 3.14 6.71
C VAL A 57 19.46 4.51 6.42
N ILE A 58 19.52 4.84 5.13
CA ILE A 58 20.29 5.96 4.59
C ILE A 58 19.34 6.99 3.99
N MET A 59 19.55 8.27 4.32
CA MET A 59 18.86 9.39 3.67
C MET A 59 19.84 10.02 2.69
N GLU A 60 19.52 10.03 1.40
CA GLU A 60 20.43 10.56 0.38
C GLU A 60 19.66 11.08 -0.83
N ASN A 61 19.97 12.31 -1.26
CA ASN A 61 19.42 12.93 -2.46
C ASN A 61 17.89 12.99 -2.52
N GLY A 62 17.23 13.19 -1.37
CA GLY A 62 15.77 13.21 -1.26
C GLY A 62 15.10 11.84 -1.14
N TYR A 63 15.88 10.77 -1.01
CA TYR A 63 15.36 9.41 -0.90
C TYR A 63 15.69 8.78 0.45
N LEU A 64 14.77 7.92 0.91
CA LEU A 64 15.08 6.85 1.84
C LEU A 64 15.68 5.67 1.07
N LYS A 65 16.84 5.18 1.49
CA LYS A 65 17.45 3.95 0.99
C LYS A 65 17.50 2.93 2.11
N LEU A 66 16.83 1.80 1.90
CA LEU A 66 16.93 0.62 2.74
C LEU A 66 17.90 -0.36 2.07
N ARG A 67 19.12 -0.37 2.57
CA ARG A 67 20.25 -1.03 1.92
C ARG A 67 20.35 -2.49 2.32
N LEU A 68 20.52 -3.36 1.33
CA LEU A 68 21.13 -4.67 1.44
C LEU A 68 22.63 -4.53 1.22
N ASN A 69 23.42 -4.97 2.20
CA ASN A 69 24.87 -4.93 2.15
C ASN A 69 25.46 -6.30 2.47
N LYS A 70 26.69 -6.56 2.00
CA LYS A 70 27.49 -7.72 2.37
C LYS A 70 28.88 -7.25 2.78
N SER A 71 29.26 -7.56 4.02
CA SER A 71 30.64 -7.41 4.51
C SER A 71 31.14 -8.80 4.90
N ASP A 72 32.20 -9.27 4.27
CA ASP A 72 32.67 -10.65 4.37
C ASP A 72 31.55 -11.67 4.09
N SER A 73 31.21 -12.52 5.06
CA SER A 73 30.11 -13.49 4.98
C SER A 73 28.81 -12.99 5.63
N ILE A 74 28.77 -11.74 6.09
CA ILE A 74 27.62 -11.18 6.81
C ILE A 74 26.78 -10.34 5.84
N ILE A 75 25.54 -10.76 5.64
CA ILE A 75 24.52 -9.98 4.95
C ILE A 75 23.78 -9.12 5.98
N SER A 76 23.71 -7.82 5.75
CA SER A 76 22.95 -6.88 6.59
C SER A 76 21.95 -6.07 5.78
N VAL A 77 20.85 -5.67 6.42
CA VAL A 77 19.74 -4.96 5.79
C VAL A 77 19.26 -3.77 6.62
N GLY A 78 18.70 -2.77 5.94
CA GLY A 78 17.98 -1.65 6.56
C GLY A 78 16.47 -1.88 6.56
N GLN A 79 15.82 -1.54 7.68
CA GLN A 79 14.35 -1.55 7.79
C GLN A 79 13.89 -0.40 8.68
N ILE A 80 12.70 0.11 8.41
CA ILE A 80 12.02 1.08 9.27
C ILE A 80 10.57 0.66 9.50
N ARG A 81 10.04 1.07 10.65
CA ARG A 81 8.63 0.94 10.98
C ARG A 81 8.12 2.25 11.52
N SER A 82 6.84 2.54 11.33
CA SER A 82 6.22 3.68 11.98
C SER A 82 6.38 3.60 13.50
N LYS A 83 6.54 4.75 14.13
CA LYS A 83 6.73 4.90 15.58
C LYS A 83 5.54 4.34 16.36
N ASN A 84 4.35 4.55 15.82
CA ASN A 84 3.08 4.13 16.41
C ASN A 84 2.30 3.25 15.42
N SER A 85 1.49 2.35 15.97
CA SER A 85 0.48 1.56 15.27
C SER A 85 -0.84 2.31 15.25
N ASP A 86 -0.88 3.45 14.58
CA ASP A 86 -2.03 4.35 14.59
C ASP A 86 -2.56 4.63 13.17
N TYR A 87 -2.12 3.83 12.20
CA TYR A 87 -2.67 3.80 10.85
C TYR A 87 -3.90 2.91 10.83
N ASN A 88 -4.93 3.38 10.15
CA ASN A 88 -6.16 2.65 9.91
C ASN A 88 -6.68 3.08 8.55
N TYR A 89 -7.67 2.38 8.01
CA TYR A 89 -8.43 2.71 6.81
C TYR A 89 -7.98 3.99 6.08
N GLY A 90 -7.37 3.82 4.92
CA GLY A 90 -6.85 4.92 4.14
C GLY A 90 -6.26 4.47 2.81
N TYR A 91 -5.59 5.38 2.13
CA TYR A 91 -4.76 5.07 0.98
C TYR A 91 -3.29 5.20 1.37
N PHE A 92 -2.54 4.12 1.22
CA PHE A 92 -1.14 3.99 1.58
C PHE A 92 -0.34 3.89 0.29
N GLU A 93 0.67 4.73 0.11
CA GLU A 93 1.43 4.78 -1.14
C GLU A 93 2.91 4.98 -0.88
N ILE A 94 3.73 4.28 -1.65
CA ILE A 94 5.12 4.67 -1.87
C ILE A 94 5.38 4.84 -3.37
N SER A 95 6.29 5.75 -3.71
CA SER A 95 7.01 5.72 -4.98
C SER A 95 8.41 5.18 -4.71
N ALA A 96 8.77 4.07 -5.36
CA ALA A 96 10.02 3.40 -5.07
C ALA A 96 10.61 2.71 -6.30
N LYS A 97 11.94 2.63 -6.30
CA LYS A 97 12.72 1.74 -7.16
C LYS A 97 13.19 0.56 -6.32
N ILE A 98 12.79 -0.64 -6.72
CA ILE A 98 13.03 -1.86 -5.95
C ILE A 98 14.33 -2.48 -6.44
N LEU A 99 15.31 -2.72 -5.55
CA LEU A 99 16.62 -3.31 -5.88
C LEU A 99 17.48 -2.43 -6.80
N ASP A 100 17.67 -1.15 -6.50
CA ASP A 100 18.59 -0.26 -7.22
C ASP A 100 20.06 -0.57 -6.83
N PRO A 101 21.04 -0.66 -7.76
CA PRO A 101 20.97 -0.37 -9.20
C PRO A 101 20.51 -1.53 -10.10
N GLY A 102 20.09 -2.65 -9.51
CA GLY A 102 19.68 -3.86 -10.21
C GLY A 102 20.81 -4.87 -10.29
N ASN A 103 20.45 -6.11 -10.62
CA ASN A 103 21.39 -7.18 -10.81
C ASN A 103 20.99 -8.08 -11.99
N TYR A 104 22.00 -8.55 -12.72
CA TYR A 104 21.83 -9.42 -13.88
C TYR A 104 22.77 -10.62 -13.77
N LYS A 105 22.24 -11.81 -14.01
CA LYS A 105 22.98 -13.06 -14.08
C LYS A 105 22.87 -13.60 -15.50
N ASN A 106 23.98 -13.66 -16.23
CA ASN A 106 24.03 -14.09 -17.63
C ASN A 106 23.05 -13.31 -18.54
N GLY A 107 22.89 -12.00 -18.31
CA GLY A 107 21.98 -11.15 -19.06
C GLY A 107 20.51 -11.22 -18.62
N ILE A 108 20.18 -12.04 -17.62
CA ILE A 108 18.83 -12.18 -17.06
C ILE A 108 18.72 -11.37 -15.76
N PRO A 109 17.74 -10.46 -15.62
CA PRO A 109 17.38 -9.81 -14.36
C PRO A 109 17.21 -10.83 -13.23
N CYS A 110 17.98 -10.71 -12.14
CA CYS A 110 17.92 -11.68 -11.05
C CYS A 110 18.30 -11.10 -9.68
N ALA A 111 17.54 -11.45 -8.65
CA ALA A 111 17.83 -11.12 -7.25
C ALA A 111 17.28 -12.19 -6.29
N THR A 112 17.48 -13.48 -6.61
CA THR A 112 17.00 -14.59 -5.77
C THR A 112 17.47 -14.47 -4.32
N GLY A 113 16.55 -14.66 -3.39
CA GLY A 113 16.75 -14.55 -1.95
C GLY A 113 16.62 -13.13 -1.38
N VAL A 114 16.47 -12.09 -2.21
CA VAL A 114 16.20 -10.72 -1.77
C VAL A 114 14.70 -10.44 -1.76
N TRP A 115 14.22 -9.81 -0.70
CA TRP A 115 12.79 -9.61 -0.44
C TRP A 115 12.55 -8.20 0.11
N PRO A 116 12.57 -7.16 -0.74
CA PRO A 116 12.09 -5.84 -0.37
C PRO A 116 10.57 -5.88 -0.17
N SER A 117 10.07 -5.16 0.84
CA SER A 117 8.64 -5.09 1.10
C SER A 117 8.18 -3.77 1.70
N PHE A 118 6.92 -3.45 1.40
CA PHE A 118 6.12 -2.40 2.00
C PHE A 118 4.78 -3.00 2.42
N TRP A 119 4.49 -2.89 3.69
CA TRP A 119 3.39 -3.63 4.30
C TRP A 119 2.93 -2.95 5.58
N THR A 120 1.79 -3.38 6.08
CA THR A 120 1.23 -2.93 7.35
C THR A 120 0.91 -4.13 8.21
N TYR A 121 1.07 -4.00 9.53
CA TYR A 121 0.74 -5.10 10.43
C TYR A 121 0.30 -4.68 11.82
N TRP A 122 -0.47 -5.55 12.47
CA TRP A 122 -0.75 -5.55 13.89
C TRP A 122 -0.78 -6.99 14.40
N VAL A 123 -0.03 -7.24 15.47
CA VAL A 123 -0.06 -8.54 16.17
C VAL A 123 -0.25 -8.30 17.65
N ASP A 124 -1.23 -8.98 18.23
CA ASP A 124 -1.46 -9.03 19.67
C ASP A 124 -1.14 -10.44 20.19
N TYR A 125 -0.13 -10.52 21.06
CA TYR A 125 0.31 -11.74 21.72
C TYR A 125 -0.39 -11.94 23.07
N ALA A 126 -1.72 -11.92 23.07
CA ALA A 126 -2.46 -12.30 24.27
C ALA A 126 -2.44 -13.82 24.43
N ARG A 127 -2.16 -14.30 25.64
CA ARG A 127 -1.93 -15.72 26.02
C ARG A 127 -2.97 -16.74 25.51
N TYR A 128 -4.15 -16.30 25.07
CA TYR A 128 -5.25 -17.14 24.57
C TYR A 128 -6.01 -16.55 23.36
N LYS A 129 -5.51 -15.47 22.76
CA LYS A 129 -6.09 -14.85 21.56
C LYS A 129 -4.97 -14.26 20.73
N CYS A 130 -4.75 -14.84 19.57
CA CYS A 130 -3.89 -14.23 18.58
C CYS A 130 -4.72 -13.39 17.61
N TYR A 131 -4.33 -12.13 17.44
CA TYR A 131 -4.74 -11.33 16.29
C TYR A 131 -3.53 -11.13 15.40
N HIS A 132 -3.70 -11.35 14.10
CA HIS A 132 -2.66 -11.16 13.10
C HIS A 132 -3.29 -10.50 11.89
N ASP A 133 -3.30 -9.18 11.92
CA ASP A 133 -3.84 -8.36 10.84
C ASP A 133 -2.65 -7.84 10.03
N GLU A 134 -2.56 -8.17 8.76
CA GLU A 134 -1.45 -7.71 7.90
C GLU A 134 -1.89 -7.50 6.46
N ILE A 135 -1.35 -6.45 5.83
CA ILE A 135 -1.54 -6.14 4.42
C ILE A 135 -0.15 -6.02 3.79
N ASP A 136 0.16 -6.96 2.91
CA ASP A 136 1.33 -6.89 2.05
C ASP A 136 0.99 -6.04 0.83
N ILE A 137 1.49 -4.81 0.79
CA ILE A 137 1.20 -3.87 -0.31
C ILE A 137 2.10 -4.19 -1.50
N VAL A 138 3.39 -4.39 -1.22
CA VAL A 138 4.33 -4.99 -2.16
C VAL A 138 5.34 -5.84 -1.41
N GLU A 139 5.57 -7.00 -1.98
CA GLU A 139 6.68 -7.91 -1.74
C GLU A 139 7.23 -8.29 -3.12
N THR A 140 8.53 -8.54 -3.25
CA THR A 140 9.03 -9.24 -4.44
C THR A 140 8.96 -10.75 -4.20
N LEU A 141 8.62 -11.50 -5.24
CA LEU A 141 8.91 -12.93 -5.24
C LEU A 141 10.44 -13.11 -5.18
N TYR A 142 10.88 -13.91 -4.23
CA TYR A 142 12.30 -14.05 -3.88
C TYR A 142 12.84 -15.44 -4.19
N ASP A 143 12.03 -16.35 -4.76
CA ASP A 143 12.38 -17.75 -4.95
C ASP A 143 13.11 -18.05 -6.25
N LYS A 144 12.95 -17.26 -7.31
CA LYS A 144 13.61 -17.52 -8.60
C LYS A 144 14.25 -16.29 -9.23
N CYS A 145 15.18 -16.51 -10.14
CA CYS A 145 15.60 -15.46 -11.08
C CYS A 145 14.42 -15.12 -12.00
N GLU A 146 14.38 -13.90 -12.55
CA GLU A 146 13.25 -13.31 -13.31
C GLU A 146 12.07 -12.80 -12.48
N ASP A 147 11.95 -13.20 -11.21
CA ASP A 147 10.89 -12.73 -10.31
C ASP A 147 11.01 -11.25 -9.94
N VAL A 148 12.14 -10.62 -10.27
CA VAL A 148 12.36 -9.17 -10.17
C VAL A 148 11.43 -8.34 -11.07
N HIS A 149 10.64 -8.99 -11.92
CA HIS A 149 9.55 -8.37 -12.69
C HIS A 149 8.21 -8.43 -11.96
N ILE A 150 8.10 -9.22 -10.89
CA ILE A 150 6.85 -9.56 -10.22
C ILE A 150 6.82 -8.86 -8.88
N MET A 151 5.74 -8.10 -8.67
CA MET A 151 5.32 -7.73 -7.33
C MET A 151 4.23 -8.70 -6.87
N SER A 152 4.30 -9.15 -5.63
CA SER A 152 3.24 -9.85 -4.93
C SER A 152 2.69 -8.99 -3.81
N GLY A 153 1.42 -9.20 -3.47
CA GLY A 153 0.79 -8.57 -2.32
C GLY A 153 -0.34 -9.44 -1.80
N GLY A 154 -0.94 -9.04 -0.69
CA GLY A 154 -1.91 -9.91 -0.03
C GLY A 154 -2.48 -9.35 1.26
N VAL A 155 -3.34 -10.15 1.86
CA VAL A 155 -3.89 -9.91 3.20
C VAL A 155 -3.68 -11.17 4.02
N HIS A 156 -3.18 -10.98 5.23
CA HIS A 156 -3.06 -12.00 6.25
C HIS A 156 -4.07 -11.76 7.36
N ASP A 157 -4.68 -12.85 7.84
CA ASP A 157 -5.56 -12.87 9.01
C ASP A 157 -5.04 -13.92 10.01
N LYS A 158 -5.58 -13.93 11.23
CA LYS A 158 -5.26 -14.96 12.23
C LYS A 158 -5.56 -16.36 11.69
N ILE A 159 -4.75 -17.33 12.10
CA ILE A 159 -5.08 -18.74 11.91
C ILE A 159 -6.41 -19.05 12.63
N PRO A 160 -7.36 -19.76 11.99
CA PRO A 160 -8.59 -20.18 12.65
C PRO A 160 -8.29 -20.94 13.95
N GLU A 161 -9.10 -20.72 15.00
CA GLU A 161 -8.91 -21.35 16.32
C GLU A 161 -8.86 -22.89 16.26
N SER A 162 -9.47 -23.50 15.24
CA SER A 162 -9.41 -24.95 15.00
C SER A 162 -8.04 -25.47 14.54
N LEU A 163 -7.16 -24.59 14.09
CA LEU A 163 -5.80 -24.88 13.62
C LEU A 163 -4.72 -24.23 14.51
N ASP A 164 -5.13 -23.42 15.50
CA ASP A 164 -4.24 -22.77 16.46
C ASP A 164 -3.76 -23.79 17.50
N THR A 165 -2.69 -24.50 17.15
CA THR A 165 -1.94 -25.25 18.16
C THR A 165 -1.15 -24.21 18.95
N CYS A 166 -1.26 -24.18 20.29
CA CYS A 166 -0.49 -23.29 21.18
C CYS A 166 1.05 -23.27 20.96
N ALA A 167 1.58 -24.09 20.05
CA ALA A 167 2.96 -24.21 19.64
C ALA A 167 3.37 -23.32 18.44
N SER A 168 2.46 -22.73 17.66
CA SER A 168 2.82 -22.03 16.40
C SER A 168 3.37 -20.61 16.59
N GLY A 169 3.20 -20.01 17.78
CA GLY A 169 3.35 -18.56 17.90
C GLY A 169 2.25 -17.85 17.10
N CYS A 170 2.08 -16.55 17.29
CA CYS A 170 1.07 -15.79 16.56
C CYS A 170 1.39 -15.72 15.05
N GLN A 171 0.96 -16.72 14.28
CA GLN A 171 1.16 -16.79 12.84
C GLN A 171 -0.12 -16.35 12.11
N GLY A 172 0.03 -15.56 11.07
CA GLY A 172 -1.04 -15.23 10.13
C GLY A 172 -1.12 -16.26 9.00
N VAL A 173 -2.31 -16.41 8.43
CA VAL A 173 -2.54 -17.14 7.18
C VAL A 173 -2.88 -16.13 6.07
N LYS A 174 -2.24 -16.28 4.90
CA LYS A 174 -2.55 -15.47 3.73
C LYS A 174 -3.95 -15.84 3.24
N VAL A 175 -4.94 -14.96 3.46
CA VAL A 175 -6.35 -15.13 3.06
C VAL A 175 -6.63 -14.53 1.68
N PHE A 176 -5.72 -13.70 1.18
CA PHE A 176 -5.76 -13.13 -0.15
C PHE A 176 -4.33 -12.94 -0.65
N SER A 177 -4.11 -13.23 -1.93
CA SER A 177 -2.84 -13.01 -2.62
C SER A 177 -3.07 -12.52 -4.04
N VAL A 178 -2.18 -11.68 -4.53
CA VAL A 178 -2.12 -11.26 -5.93
C VAL A 178 -0.68 -11.16 -6.37
N GLU A 179 -0.44 -11.45 -7.65
CA GLU A 179 0.83 -11.22 -8.32
C GLU A 179 0.58 -10.34 -9.54
N HIS A 180 1.48 -9.39 -9.78
CA HIS A 180 1.48 -8.56 -10.97
C HIS A 180 2.86 -8.56 -11.60
N LYS A 181 2.93 -9.01 -12.86
CA LYS A 181 4.17 -9.03 -13.64
C LYS A 181 4.25 -7.81 -14.54
N HIS A 182 5.28 -7.00 -14.34
CA HIS A 182 5.61 -5.87 -15.20
C HIS A 182 6.51 -6.32 -16.37
N SER A 183 6.45 -5.62 -17.51
CA SER A 183 7.25 -5.98 -18.69
C SER A 183 8.75 -5.81 -18.46
N ASN A 184 9.13 -4.82 -17.66
CA ASN A 184 10.50 -4.52 -17.27
C ASN A 184 10.75 -4.90 -15.81
N PRO A 185 11.98 -5.23 -15.41
CA PRO A 185 12.35 -5.42 -14.01
C PRO A 185 11.98 -4.21 -13.17
N LEU A 186 11.54 -4.45 -11.94
CA LEU A 186 11.14 -3.40 -10.98
C LEU A 186 12.32 -2.51 -10.52
N PHE A 187 13.55 -2.89 -10.83
CA PHE A 187 14.75 -2.09 -10.62
C PHE A 187 15.13 -1.19 -11.81
N GLU A 188 14.37 -1.16 -12.91
CA GLU A 188 14.70 -0.29 -14.04
C GLU A 188 14.15 1.12 -13.88
N ALA A 189 12.99 1.27 -13.24
CA ALA A 189 12.30 2.53 -13.03
C ALA A 189 11.71 2.65 -11.62
N GLU A 190 11.34 3.86 -11.25
CA GLU A 190 10.48 4.09 -10.08
C GLU A 190 9.04 3.74 -10.44
N HIS A 191 8.37 3.08 -9.50
CA HIS A 191 6.98 2.66 -9.62
C HIS A 191 6.21 3.05 -8.36
N LYS A 192 4.89 3.22 -8.50
CA LYS A 192 4.00 3.43 -7.37
C LYS A 192 3.41 2.12 -6.90
N TYR A 193 3.53 1.87 -5.61
CA TYR A 193 2.92 0.72 -4.93
C TYR A 193 1.97 1.25 -3.88
N ALA A 194 0.71 0.83 -3.93
CA ALA A 194 -0.28 1.38 -3.02
C ALA A 194 -1.39 0.39 -2.63
N ALA A 195 -2.06 0.72 -1.54
CA ALA A 195 -3.27 0.04 -1.11
C ALA A 195 -4.34 1.07 -0.71
N GLU A 196 -5.57 0.91 -1.23
CA GLU A 196 -6.75 1.42 -0.53
C GLU A 196 -7.20 0.34 0.46
N TRP A 197 -7.09 0.64 1.74
CA TRP A 197 -7.64 -0.18 2.80
C TRP A 197 -8.85 0.54 3.39
N LEU A 198 -10.01 -0.06 3.29
CA LEU A 198 -11.23 0.37 3.96
C LEU A 198 -11.79 -0.79 4.79
N ARG A 199 -12.82 -0.51 5.58
CA ARG A 199 -13.39 -1.47 6.51
C ARG A 199 -13.93 -2.75 5.86
N ASP A 200 -14.35 -2.66 4.61
CA ASP A 200 -14.99 -3.73 3.85
C ASP A 200 -14.12 -4.25 2.70
N ARG A 201 -12.97 -3.60 2.40
CA ARG A 201 -12.05 -4.09 1.37
C ARG A 201 -10.61 -3.63 1.52
N VAL A 202 -9.72 -4.37 0.86
CA VAL A 202 -8.38 -3.94 0.50
C VAL A 202 -8.27 -4.01 -1.02
N ILE A 203 -7.74 -2.96 -1.66
CA ILE A 203 -7.44 -2.93 -3.09
C ILE A 203 -5.98 -2.54 -3.25
N LEU A 204 -5.20 -3.37 -3.94
CA LEU A 204 -3.79 -3.15 -4.20
C LEU A 204 -3.58 -2.53 -5.59
N TYR A 205 -2.61 -1.63 -5.69
CA TYR A 205 -2.30 -0.86 -6.88
C TYR A 205 -0.82 -0.96 -7.26
N PHE A 206 -0.60 -1.00 -8.56
CA PHE A 206 0.70 -0.81 -9.20
C PHE A 206 0.55 0.28 -10.27
N ASP A 207 1.34 1.34 -10.18
CA ASP A 207 1.30 2.49 -11.10
C ASP A 207 -0.12 3.01 -11.36
N ASP A 208 -0.82 3.33 -10.26
CA ASP A 208 -2.18 3.88 -10.29
C ASP A 208 -3.25 2.93 -10.88
N GLN A 209 -2.89 1.67 -11.19
CA GLN A 209 -3.80 0.63 -11.68
C GLN A 209 -4.10 -0.42 -10.60
N PRO A 210 -5.38 -0.77 -10.36
CA PRO A 210 -5.71 -1.84 -9.42
C PRO A 210 -5.23 -3.20 -9.96
N VAL A 211 -4.44 -3.91 -9.17
CA VAL A 211 -3.93 -5.25 -9.53
C VAL A 211 -4.69 -6.36 -8.82
N GLY A 212 -5.26 -6.09 -7.65
CA GLY A 212 -6.03 -7.07 -6.88
C GLY A 212 -6.95 -6.41 -5.87
N ALA A 213 -8.03 -7.10 -5.49
CA ALA A 213 -8.98 -6.62 -4.51
C ALA A 213 -9.56 -7.76 -3.67
N TYR A 214 -9.72 -7.49 -2.37
CA TYR A 214 -10.23 -8.43 -1.38
C TYR A 214 -11.35 -7.79 -0.57
N PHE A 215 -12.49 -8.48 -0.48
CA PHE A 215 -13.72 -8.02 0.19
C PHE A 215 -14.16 -8.99 1.31
N GLY A 216 -13.25 -9.78 1.86
CA GLY A 216 -13.57 -10.85 2.82
C GLY A 216 -13.53 -10.41 4.28
N ASP A 217 -13.99 -11.30 5.18
CA ASP A 217 -14.07 -11.03 6.62
C ASP A 217 -12.72 -10.79 7.31
N GLY A 218 -11.64 -11.27 6.66
CA GLY A 218 -10.25 -11.09 7.09
C GLY A 218 -9.63 -9.76 6.67
N VAL A 219 -10.41 -8.80 6.14
CA VAL A 219 -9.94 -7.42 6.00
C VAL A 219 -9.55 -6.90 7.38
N PRO A 220 -8.33 -6.37 7.57
CA PRO A 220 -7.86 -5.88 8.85
C PRO A 220 -8.75 -4.84 9.51
N LYS A 221 -8.84 -4.91 10.84
CA LYS A 221 -9.74 -4.06 11.65
C LYS A 221 -9.00 -3.28 12.73
N HIS A 222 -7.78 -3.69 13.08
CA HIS A 222 -6.96 -3.03 14.09
C HIS A 222 -6.15 -1.89 13.49
N LEU A 223 -5.74 -0.95 14.34
CA LEU A 223 -4.72 0.02 13.95
C LEU A 223 -3.40 -0.72 13.69
N GLN A 224 -2.72 -0.38 12.61
CA GLN A 224 -1.51 -1.06 12.17
C GLN A 224 -0.29 -0.14 12.20
N TYR A 225 0.88 -0.77 12.35
CA TYR A 225 2.16 -0.17 11.97
C TYR A 225 2.30 -0.16 10.44
N VAL A 226 3.09 0.76 9.93
CA VAL A 226 3.60 0.73 8.55
C VAL A 226 5.05 0.29 8.59
N VAL A 227 5.46 -0.61 7.69
CA VAL A 227 6.84 -1.10 7.57
C VAL A 227 7.33 -0.91 6.16
N LEU A 228 8.54 -0.36 6.04
CA LEU A 228 9.35 -0.40 4.82
C LEU A 228 10.60 -1.20 5.15
N SER A 229 10.85 -2.28 4.43
CA SER A 229 11.93 -3.21 4.78
C SER A 229 12.65 -3.74 3.55
N MET A 230 13.99 -3.72 3.61
CA MET A 230 14.80 -4.65 2.84
C MET A 230 14.97 -5.93 3.66
N GLN A 231 14.66 -7.08 3.08
CA GLN A 231 14.83 -8.39 3.72
C GLN A 231 15.60 -9.35 2.83
N VAL A 232 16.16 -10.38 3.43
CA VAL A 232 16.58 -11.60 2.72
C VAL A 232 15.92 -12.82 3.35
N ASN A 233 15.71 -13.85 2.54
CA ASN A 233 15.27 -15.15 3.02
C ASN A 233 16.35 -16.19 2.77
N ASN A 234 17.32 -16.29 3.69
CA ASN A 234 18.42 -17.26 3.61
C ASN A 234 18.15 -18.58 4.35
N LYS A 235 16.99 -18.71 5.00
CA LYS A 235 16.61 -19.92 5.76
C LYS A 235 15.93 -20.95 4.87
N TRP A 236 15.17 -20.48 3.88
CA TRP A 236 14.31 -21.33 3.06
C TRP A 236 14.77 -21.39 1.60
N ILE A 237 15.53 -20.39 1.15
CA ILE A 237 16.01 -20.27 -0.22
C ILE A 237 17.49 -19.86 -0.20
N ASP A 238 18.28 -20.43 -1.10
CA ASP A 238 19.69 -20.06 -1.24
C ASP A 238 19.78 -18.64 -1.82
N PHE A 239 20.39 -17.75 -1.05
CA PHE A 239 20.71 -16.40 -1.49
C PHE A 239 21.68 -16.44 -2.68
N ASP A 240 21.37 -15.73 -3.78
CA ASP A 240 22.30 -15.68 -4.91
C ASP A 240 23.53 -14.83 -4.58
N GLU A 241 24.63 -15.50 -4.24
CA GLU A 241 25.90 -14.85 -3.90
C GLU A 241 26.50 -14.02 -5.05
N THR A 242 26.00 -14.16 -6.28
CA THR A 242 26.44 -13.37 -7.43
C THR A 242 25.83 -11.98 -7.50
N ILE A 243 24.87 -11.66 -6.62
CA ILE A 243 24.27 -10.33 -6.51
C ILE A 243 25.34 -9.28 -6.19
N LYS A 244 25.45 -8.27 -7.04
CA LYS A 244 26.38 -7.15 -6.83
C LYS A 244 25.87 -6.25 -5.70
N MET A 245 26.65 -6.12 -4.64
CA MET A 245 26.32 -5.25 -3.50
C MET A 245 26.91 -3.85 -3.65
N PRO A 246 26.29 -2.81 -3.05
CA PRO A 246 25.00 -2.87 -2.35
C PRO A 246 23.80 -2.92 -3.31
N GLN A 247 22.64 -3.31 -2.77
CA GLN A 247 21.33 -3.13 -3.42
C GLN A 247 20.42 -2.34 -2.49
N ASP A 248 19.65 -1.39 -3.01
CA ASP A 248 18.79 -0.51 -2.21
C ASP A 248 17.31 -0.71 -2.59
N MET A 249 16.41 -0.75 -1.62
CA MET A 249 15.02 -0.32 -1.84
C MET A 249 15.03 1.20 -1.67
N LYS A 250 14.94 1.91 -2.79
CA LYS A 250 15.06 3.36 -2.86
C LYS A 250 13.67 3.97 -2.95
N VAL A 251 13.24 4.66 -1.90
CA VAL A 251 11.88 5.20 -1.73
C VAL A 251 11.91 6.72 -1.77
N ASP A 252 11.15 7.29 -2.70
CA ASP A 252 11.00 8.75 -2.89
C ASP A 252 10.12 9.34 -1.79
N TYR A 253 8.95 8.75 -1.57
CA TYR A 253 8.04 9.16 -0.52
C TYR A 253 7.25 7.97 0.04
N PHE A 254 6.76 8.16 1.26
CA PHE A 254 5.61 7.44 1.80
C PHE A 254 4.49 8.45 2.05
N ARG A 255 3.31 8.21 1.46
CA ARG A 255 2.14 9.05 1.65
C ARG A 255 0.98 8.23 2.18
N TYR A 256 0.30 8.81 3.16
CA TYR A 256 -0.92 8.28 3.74
C TYR A 256 -2.05 9.29 3.60
N TYR A 257 -3.15 8.85 3.00
CA TYR A 257 -4.34 9.66 2.78
C TYR A 257 -5.52 9.09 3.55
N LYS A 258 -6.40 9.99 4.01
CA LYS A 258 -7.69 9.62 4.60
C LYS A 258 -8.83 10.08 3.71
N LEU A 259 -9.93 9.33 3.73
CA LEU A 259 -11.18 9.83 3.17
C LEU A 259 -11.64 11.03 3.98
N ILE A 260 -12.08 12.05 3.28
CA ILE A 260 -12.73 13.22 3.87
C ILE A 260 -14.11 12.76 4.38
N ASP A 261 -14.23 12.52 5.68
CA ASP A 261 -15.42 11.93 6.31
C ASP A 261 -16.30 12.93 7.08
N ARG A 262 -15.88 14.20 7.18
CA ARG A 262 -16.64 15.29 7.82
C ARG A 262 -18.04 15.56 7.23
N TYR A 263 -18.42 14.83 6.19
CA TYR A 263 -19.72 14.91 5.53
C TYR A 263 -20.51 13.59 5.53
N CYS A 264 -20.04 12.52 6.19
CA CYS A 264 -20.64 11.18 6.12
C CYS A 264 -22.07 11.08 6.64
N GLU A 265 -22.49 12.02 7.49
CA GLU A 265 -23.87 12.10 8.01
C GLU A 265 -24.76 13.06 7.21
N LYS A 266 -24.26 13.62 6.11
CA LYS A 266 -24.95 14.63 5.30
C LYS A 266 -25.33 14.07 3.96
N ASP A 267 -26.56 14.33 3.56
CA ASP A 267 -27.01 14.08 2.20
C ASP A 267 -26.53 15.20 1.27
N ALA A 268 -26.35 14.88 0.00
CA ALA A 268 -26.07 15.86 -1.04
C ALA A 268 -27.08 15.75 -2.18
N HIS A 269 -27.49 16.90 -2.71
CA HIS A 269 -28.33 16.99 -3.89
C HIS A 269 -27.64 17.88 -4.93
N ILE A 270 -27.31 17.30 -6.09
CA ILE A 270 -26.69 17.98 -7.22
C ILE A 270 -27.73 18.07 -8.33
N LYS A 271 -28.35 19.23 -8.48
CA LYS A 271 -29.48 19.47 -9.41
C LYS A 271 -29.07 20.09 -10.74
N ASN A 272 -27.85 20.61 -10.86
CA ASN A 272 -27.32 21.26 -12.06
C ASN A 272 -25.79 21.39 -11.99
N ASN A 273 -25.17 21.78 -13.11
CA ASN A 273 -23.72 22.01 -13.22
C ASN A 273 -23.18 23.08 -12.25
N SER A 274 -23.95 24.10 -11.89
CA SER A 274 -23.49 25.10 -10.90
C SER A 274 -23.32 24.48 -9.51
N GLN A 275 -24.17 23.53 -9.13
CA GLN A 275 -24.04 22.78 -7.89
C GLN A 275 -22.92 21.74 -7.98
N LEU A 276 -22.76 21.08 -9.13
CA LEU A 276 -21.65 20.15 -9.38
C LEU A 276 -20.30 20.87 -9.23
N ASN A 277 -20.13 22.03 -9.86
CA ASN A 277 -18.88 22.80 -9.84
C ASN A 277 -18.53 23.36 -8.45
N ARG A 278 -19.52 23.47 -7.55
CA ARG A 278 -19.34 23.90 -6.15
C ARG A 278 -19.37 22.74 -5.16
N PHE A 279 -19.48 21.50 -5.65
CA PHE A 279 -19.56 20.33 -4.80
C PHE A 279 -18.25 20.16 -4.04
N LYS A 280 -18.35 20.10 -2.71
CA LYS A 280 -17.21 19.82 -1.83
C LYS A 280 -17.06 18.32 -1.68
N PHE A 281 -16.03 17.75 -2.28
CA PHE A 281 -15.77 16.31 -2.21
C PHE A 281 -15.48 15.84 -0.78
N GLY A 282 -15.74 14.55 -0.57
CA GLY A 282 -15.75 13.81 0.69
C GLY A 282 -16.97 12.90 0.77
N THR A 283 -16.84 11.83 1.55
CA THR A 283 -17.89 10.81 1.69
C THR A 283 -19.17 11.42 2.26
N ARG A 284 -20.31 11.15 1.61
CA ARG A 284 -21.66 11.58 2.03
C ARG A 284 -22.46 10.42 2.59
N ARG A 285 -23.59 10.70 3.23
CA ARG A 285 -24.55 9.64 3.56
C ARG A 285 -25.23 9.13 2.29
N ASN A 286 -25.93 10.04 1.62
CA ASN A 286 -26.55 9.82 0.33
C ASN A 286 -26.14 10.91 -0.67
N ILE A 287 -26.04 10.57 -1.95
CA ILE A 287 -25.85 11.56 -3.02
C ILE A 287 -26.96 11.37 -4.07
N ALA A 288 -27.76 12.40 -4.31
CA ALA A 288 -28.74 12.41 -5.39
C ALA A 288 -28.33 13.41 -6.48
N ILE A 289 -28.19 12.93 -7.71
CA ILE A 289 -27.82 13.72 -8.88
C ILE A 289 -29.04 13.84 -9.81
N GLY A 290 -29.31 15.03 -10.35
CA GLY A 290 -30.29 15.26 -11.42
C GLY A 290 -31.78 15.33 -11.01
N THR A 291 -32.08 15.62 -9.74
CA THR A 291 -33.48 15.87 -9.26
C THR A 291 -34.03 17.27 -9.61
N GLY A 292 -33.45 17.96 -10.60
CA GLY A 292 -33.80 19.33 -11.00
C GLY A 292 -34.31 19.42 -12.44
N THR A 293 -34.58 20.64 -12.92
CA THR A 293 -35.10 20.90 -14.27
C THR A 293 -34.01 21.04 -15.35
N GLY A 294 -32.76 20.65 -15.06
CA GLY A 294 -31.63 20.84 -15.97
C GLY A 294 -30.78 19.59 -16.12
N SER A 295 -30.24 19.37 -17.33
CA SER A 295 -29.24 18.34 -17.61
C SER A 295 -27.94 18.63 -16.86
N ILE A 296 -27.30 17.58 -16.34
CA ILE A 296 -25.95 17.67 -15.78
C ILE A 296 -24.98 17.04 -16.77
N SER A 297 -23.87 17.70 -17.07
CA SER A 297 -22.83 17.13 -17.94
C SER A 297 -21.45 17.32 -17.34
N LEU A 298 -20.60 16.31 -17.44
CA LEU A 298 -19.16 16.50 -17.26
C LEU A 298 -18.55 17.19 -18.50
N SER A 299 -17.37 17.77 -18.35
CA SER A 299 -16.55 18.26 -19.45
C SER A 299 -15.57 17.18 -19.90
N ALA A 300 -15.13 17.19 -21.15
CA ALA A 300 -14.07 16.28 -21.60
C ALA A 300 -12.81 16.47 -20.72
N GLY A 301 -12.21 15.37 -20.26
CA GLY A 301 -11.09 15.36 -19.33
C GLY A 301 -11.47 15.43 -17.85
N ASP A 302 -12.74 15.64 -17.50
CA ASP A 302 -13.17 15.55 -16.09
C ASP A 302 -13.08 14.10 -15.60
N VAL A 303 -12.45 13.91 -14.44
CA VAL A 303 -12.59 12.69 -13.62
C VAL A 303 -13.33 13.10 -12.34
N LYS A 304 -14.54 12.58 -12.14
CA LYS A 304 -15.35 12.87 -10.94
C LYS A 304 -15.65 11.59 -10.19
N THR A 305 -15.16 11.52 -8.96
CA THR A 305 -15.47 10.43 -8.03
C THR A 305 -16.42 10.92 -6.95
N PHE A 306 -17.55 10.24 -6.81
CA PHE A 306 -18.52 10.47 -5.74
C PHE A 306 -18.52 9.28 -4.80
N ARG A 307 -18.43 9.55 -3.51
CA ARG A 307 -18.44 8.52 -2.46
C ARG A 307 -19.60 8.74 -1.51
N ALA A 308 -20.38 7.68 -1.25
CA ALA A 308 -21.46 7.72 -0.27
C ALA A 308 -21.50 6.45 0.57
N SER A 309 -21.85 6.55 1.85
CA SER A 309 -21.90 5.42 2.78
C SER A 309 -23.14 4.55 2.63
N ASN A 310 -24.22 5.10 2.09
CA ASN A 310 -25.46 4.38 1.85
C ASN A 310 -25.75 4.24 0.34
N GLU A 311 -26.15 5.31 -0.33
CA GLU A 311 -26.50 5.25 -1.76
C GLU A 311 -26.05 6.49 -2.57
N ILE A 312 -25.85 6.25 -3.87
CA ILE A 312 -25.71 7.30 -4.88
C ILE A 312 -26.75 7.04 -5.97
N THR A 313 -27.62 8.02 -6.19
CA THR A 313 -28.73 7.92 -7.14
C THR A 313 -28.56 8.99 -8.22
N VAL A 314 -28.60 8.57 -9.48
CA VAL A 314 -28.65 9.47 -10.64
C VAL A 314 -30.05 9.43 -11.22
N ASN A 315 -30.75 10.56 -11.16
CA ASN A 315 -32.10 10.75 -11.66
C ASN A 315 -32.04 11.69 -12.88
N GLY A 316 -32.73 11.35 -13.96
CA GLY A 316 -32.75 12.19 -15.17
C GLY A 316 -31.44 12.18 -15.96
N ASP A 317 -31.22 13.23 -16.75
CA ASP A 317 -30.13 13.27 -17.74
C ASP A 317 -28.78 13.65 -17.09
N PHE A 318 -27.84 12.72 -17.13
CA PHE A 318 -26.43 12.93 -16.78
C PHE A 318 -25.54 12.52 -17.96
N SER A 319 -24.79 13.47 -18.52
CA SER A 319 -23.90 13.23 -19.67
C SER A 319 -22.45 13.12 -19.24
N VAL A 320 -21.79 12.04 -19.67
CA VAL A 320 -20.35 11.83 -19.55
C VAL A 320 -19.79 11.77 -20.98
N PRO A 321 -19.26 12.89 -21.52
CA PRO A 321 -18.73 12.89 -22.88
C PRO A 321 -17.47 12.02 -22.98
N LEU A 322 -17.08 11.66 -24.21
CA LEU A 322 -15.84 10.93 -24.46
C LEU A 322 -14.65 11.67 -23.83
N GLY A 323 -13.80 10.91 -23.13
CA GLY A 323 -12.64 11.43 -22.41
C GLY A 323 -12.95 11.97 -21.02
N ALA A 324 -14.19 11.87 -20.53
CA ALA A 324 -14.53 12.10 -19.13
C ALA A 324 -14.82 10.77 -18.40
N GLU A 325 -14.67 10.78 -17.08
CA GLU A 325 -14.91 9.63 -16.20
C GLU A 325 -15.82 10.02 -15.03
N LEU A 326 -16.82 9.16 -14.78
CA LEU A 326 -17.70 9.24 -13.62
C LEU A 326 -17.53 7.98 -12.78
N ASN A 327 -17.11 8.15 -11.53
CA ASN A 327 -16.97 7.08 -10.57
C ASN A 327 -17.98 7.27 -9.45
N LEU A 328 -18.85 6.28 -9.23
CA LEU A 328 -19.85 6.28 -8.16
C LEU A 328 -19.52 5.12 -7.23
N ILE A 329 -18.96 5.41 -6.05
CA ILE A 329 -18.38 4.39 -5.18
C ILE A 329 -19.07 4.38 -3.82
N PRO A 330 -19.97 3.41 -3.55
CA PRO A 330 -20.42 3.12 -2.21
C PRO A 330 -19.22 2.82 -1.30
N THR A 331 -19.14 3.54 -0.18
CA THR A 331 -17.97 3.56 0.68
C THR A 331 -18.41 3.62 2.13
N ARG A 332 -18.28 2.50 2.85
CA ARG A 332 -18.46 2.49 4.30
C ARG A 332 -17.30 3.21 4.96
N SER A 333 -17.48 4.49 5.27
CA SER A 333 -16.55 5.27 6.08
C SER A 333 -16.81 4.98 7.57
N GLN A 334 -15.75 4.53 8.27
CA GLN A 334 -15.69 4.24 9.70
C GLN A 334 -16.66 3.17 10.23
#